data_AF-A0A0F8YVW1-F1
#
_entry.id   AF-A0A0F8YVW1-F1
#
_cell.length_a   1.000
_cell.length_b   1.000
_cell.length_c   1.000
_cell.angle_alpha   90.00
_cell.angle_beta   90.00
_cell.angle_gamma   90.00
#
_symmetry.space_group_name_H-M   'P 1'
#
loop_
_entity.id
_entity.type
_entity.pdbx_description
1 polymer ?
#
loop_
_entity_poly.entity_id
_entity_poly.type
_entity_poly.pdbx_seq_one_letter_code
_entity_poly.pdbx_strand_id
1 'polypeptide(L)'
;MAAPPYPKIENLYASLDGGEARAVGVLKRPARTGQIARWLCTEKIDGTNIRVSLEVYDGPSTSGPQLCEGYRVQFYGRTNKAQMPDFIQEYLGATFKVGDMQWLWQGRRGCVNCVGAGKVLMDTVVRCHCVEPYPITLYGEVYGAGIQGGGNYRRDGGVSFRLFDVLVAEKHWLTWESVAGVAECVHQDGAPAG
;
A
#
# COMPACT_ATOMS: atom_id res chain seq x y z
N MET A 1 -12.87 6.64 8.48
CA MET A 1 -12.69 7.65 7.41
C MET A 1 -12.07 6.97 6.19
N ALA A 2 -12.34 7.45 4.98
CA ALA A 2 -11.84 6.82 3.74
C ALA A 2 -10.37 7.14 3.49
N ALA A 3 -9.62 6.16 2.96
CA ALA A 3 -8.21 6.34 2.63
C ALA A 3 -7.94 7.57 1.73
N PRO A 4 -6.94 8.41 2.07
CA PRO A 4 -6.65 9.61 1.29
C PRO A 4 -6.01 9.26 -0.06
N PRO A 5 -6.28 10.03 -1.14
CA PRO A 5 -5.61 9.86 -2.42
C PRO A 5 -4.09 10.00 -2.32
N TYR A 6 -3.36 9.26 -3.16
CA TYR A 6 -1.89 9.34 -3.19
C TYR A 6 -1.44 10.72 -3.72
N PRO A 7 -0.41 11.34 -3.11
CA PRO A 7 0.14 12.60 -3.61
C PRO A 7 0.63 12.49 -5.05
N LYS A 8 0.44 13.56 -5.84
CA LYS A 8 0.97 13.61 -7.20
C LYS A 8 2.50 13.68 -7.17
N ILE A 9 3.15 12.75 -7.88
CA ILE A 9 4.60 12.77 -8.10
C ILE A 9 4.93 13.91 -9.08
N GLU A 10 5.86 14.78 -8.71
CA GLU A 10 6.38 15.83 -9.58
C GLU A 10 7.45 15.26 -10.53
N ASN A 11 7.48 15.73 -11.78
CA ASN A 11 8.60 15.45 -12.67
C ASN A 11 9.90 16.05 -12.12
N LEU A 12 10.98 15.26 -12.19
CA LEU A 12 12.31 15.67 -11.75
C LEU A 12 12.87 16.84 -12.59
N TYR A 13 12.67 16.78 -13.90
CA TYR A 13 13.17 17.76 -14.85
C TYR A 13 12.11 18.81 -15.22
N ALA A 14 12.58 20.02 -15.54
CA ALA A 14 11.76 21.11 -16.03
C ALA A 14 11.08 20.75 -17.38
N SER A 15 9.97 21.40 -17.70
CA SER A 15 9.36 21.33 -19.03
C SER A 15 10.19 22.11 -20.03
N LEU A 16 10.33 21.60 -21.26
CA LEU A 16 10.75 22.40 -22.42
C LEU A 16 9.57 23.28 -22.83
N ASP A 17 9.80 24.60 -22.91
CA ASP A 17 8.84 25.59 -23.41
C ASP A 17 7.42 25.51 -22.80
N GLY A 18 7.32 25.01 -21.56
CA GLY A 18 6.03 24.81 -20.88
C GLY A 18 5.21 23.60 -21.35
N GLY A 19 5.71 22.82 -22.31
CA GLY A 19 5.04 21.65 -22.85
C GLY A 19 5.23 20.34 -22.05
N GLU A 20 4.84 19.23 -22.67
CA GLU A 20 4.99 17.88 -22.09
C GLU A 20 6.42 17.35 -22.13
N ALA A 21 7.20 17.80 -23.12
CA ALA A 21 8.61 17.45 -23.28
C ALA A 21 9.44 17.96 -22.11
N ARG A 22 10.49 17.21 -21.75
CA ARG A 22 11.32 17.49 -20.55
C ARG A 22 12.71 17.95 -20.94
N ALA A 23 13.17 19.01 -20.30
CA ALA A 23 14.54 19.50 -20.40
C ALA A 23 15.42 18.62 -19.52
N VAL A 24 15.75 17.41 -20.00
CA VAL A 24 16.55 16.44 -19.25
C VAL A 24 17.89 17.07 -18.86
N GLY A 25 18.26 16.95 -17.59
CA GLY A 25 19.44 17.61 -17.00
C GLY A 25 19.12 18.95 -16.32
N VAL A 26 18.00 19.59 -16.62
CA VAL A 26 17.55 20.82 -15.95
C VAL A 26 16.56 20.48 -14.86
N LEU A 27 17.01 20.47 -13.60
CA LEU A 27 16.16 20.15 -12.45
C LEU A 27 15.02 21.15 -12.30
N LYS A 28 13.80 20.65 -12.08
CA LYS A 28 12.61 21.49 -11.89
C LYS A 28 12.67 22.30 -10.60
N ARG A 29 13.27 21.75 -9.54
CA ARG A 29 13.40 22.39 -8.22
C ARG A 29 14.79 22.16 -7.63
N PRO A 30 15.85 22.78 -8.19
CA PRO A 30 17.24 22.45 -7.86
C PRO A 30 17.56 22.61 -6.36
N ALA A 31 17.05 23.65 -5.70
CA ALA A 31 17.26 23.85 -4.26
C ALA A 31 16.65 22.73 -3.39
N ARG A 32 15.46 22.24 -3.74
CA ARG A 32 14.80 21.13 -3.02
C ARG A 32 15.50 19.80 -3.33
N THR A 33 15.74 19.53 -4.61
CA THR A 33 16.40 18.30 -5.05
C THR A 33 17.82 18.18 -4.49
N GLY A 34 18.56 19.29 -4.41
CA GLY A 34 19.93 19.33 -3.88
C GLY A 34 20.02 19.06 -2.37
N GLN A 35 18.92 19.15 -1.61
CA GLN A 35 18.88 18.78 -0.20
C GLN A 35 18.68 17.27 0.03
N ILE A 36 18.33 16.52 -1.01
CA ILE A 36 18.08 15.08 -0.90
C ILE A 36 19.42 14.35 -0.91
N ALA A 37 19.84 13.85 0.25
CA ALA A 37 21.11 13.18 0.43
C ALA A 37 21.16 11.78 -0.23
N ARG A 38 20.02 11.09 -0.32
CA ARG A 38 19.92 9.72 -0.86
C ARG A 38 18.64 9.56 -1.65
N TRP A 39 18.74 8.86 -2.77
CA TRP A 39 17.62 8.51 -3.63
C TRP A 39 17.39 7.01 -3.61
N LEU A 40 16.12 6.64 -3.54
CA LEU A 40 15.66 5.31 -3.90
C LEU A 40 14.93 5.45 -5.23
N CYS A 41 15.38 4.69 -6.23
CA CYS A 41 14.75 4.64 -7.53
C CYS A 41 14.09 3.27 -7.71
N THR A 42 12.79 3.27 -7.99
CA THR A 42 12.04 2.07 -8.34
C THR A 42 11.47 2.23 -9.74
N GLU A 43 11.22 1.10 -10.38
CA GLU A 43 10.52 1.08 -11.66
C GLU A 43 9.11 1.64 -11.50
N LYS A 44 8.74 2.53 -12.42
CA LYS A 44 7.35 2.97 -12.54
C LYS A 44 6.58 1.93 -13.35
N ILE A 45 5.78 1.12 -12.68
CA ILE A 45 4.85 0.21 -13.34
C ILE A 45 3.76 1.00 -14.07
N ASP A 46 3.36 0.47 -15.24
CA ASP A 46 2.26 0.98 -16.03
C ASP A 46 1.01 0.11 -15.79
N GLY A 47 0.22 0.50 -14.80
CA GLY A 47 -0.98 -0.22 -14.40
C GLY A 47 -2.07 0.73 -13.96
N THR A 48 -2.77 0.40 -12.88
CA THR A 48 -3.73 1.29 -12.24
C THR A 48 -3.42 1.47 -10.76
N ASN A 49 -3.37 2.72 -10.33
CA ASN A 49 -3.13 3.06 -8.93
C ASN A 49 -4.33 2.63 -8.06
N ILE A 50 -4.02 1.80 -7.07
CA ILE A 50 -4.96 1.28 -6.09
C ILE A 50 -4.49 1.63 -4.68
N ARG A 51 -5.46 1.89 -3.81
CA ARG A 51 -5.27 1.98 -2.36
C ARG A 51 -6.01 0.85 -1.69
N VAL A 52 -5.31 0.07 -0.86
CA VAL A 52 -5.89 -0.93 0.03
C VAL A 52 -5.90 -0.34 1.44
N SER A 53 -7.08 -0.10 1.98
CA SER A 53 -7.29 0.57 3.27
C SER A 53 -7.74 -0.44 4.31
N LEU A 54 -7.02 -0.56 5.43
CA LEU A 54 -7.56 -1.09 6.68
C LEU A 54 -8.08 0.11 7.48
N GLU A 55 -9.40 0.27 7.56
CA GLU A 55 -10.05 1.46 8.11
C GLU A 55 -11.15 1.12 9.12
N VAL A 56 -11.43 2.07 10.01
CA VAL A 56 -12.51 1.96 10.98
C VAL A 56 -13.85 1.88 10.25
N TYR A 57 -14.69 0.94 10.68
CA TYR A 57 -16.04 0.73 10.19
C TYR A 57 -17.06 1.03 11.30
N ASP A 58 -17.81 2.11 11.10
CA ASP A 58 -18.83 2.58 12.06
C ASP A 58 -20.25 2.05 11.72
N GLY A 59 -20.36 1.12 10.77
CA GLY A 59 -21.63 0.52 10.38
C GLY A 59 -22.06 -0.64 11.28
N PRO A 60 -23.22 -1.27 11.00
CA PRO A 60 -23.70 -2.41 11.78
C PRO A 60 -22.68 -3.55 11.73
N SER A 61 -22.19 -3.98 12.89
CA SER A 61 -21.19 -5.03 13.02
C SER A 61 -21.69 -6.36 12.47
N THR A 62 -21.17 -6.74 11.30
CA THR A 62 -21.26 -8.09 10.76
C THR A 62 -19.84 -8.57 10.50
N SER A 63 -19.44 -9.71 11.06
CA SER A 63 -18.13 -10.28 10.74
C SER A 63 -18.16 -10.86 9.32
N GLY A 64 -17.09 -10.65 8.57
CA GLY A 64 -16.93 -11.14 7.21
C GLY A 64 -15.46 -11.16 6.79
N PRO A 65 -15.15 -11.69 5.60
CA PRO A 65 -13.76 -11.79 5.13
C PRO A 65 -13.04 -10.44 5.06
N GLN A 66 -13.79 -9.34 4.98
CA GLN A 66 -13.28 -7.97 4.93
C GLN A 66 -13.72 -7.09 6.09
N LEU A 67 -14.32 -7.63 7.15
CA LEU A 67 -14.76 -6.87 8.33
C LEU A 67 -14.56 -7.71 9.60
N CYS A 68 -13.74 -7.21 10.51
CA CYS A 68 -13.44 -7.84 11.79
C CYS A 68 -13.15 -6.76 12.84
N GLU A 69 -13.67 -6.93 14.07
CA GLU A 69 -13.35 -6.05 15.21
C GLU A 69 -13.55 -4.53 14.95
N GLY A 70 -14.59 -4.17 14.19
CA GLY A 70 -14.86 -2.76 13.85
C GLY A 70 -13.89 -2.15 12.83
N TYR A 71 -13.07 -2.98 12.18
CA TYR A 71 -12.20 -2.59 11.07
C TYR A 71 -12.58 -3.35 9.81
N ARG A 72 -12.53 -2.66 8.67
CA ARG A 72 -12.71 -3.27 7.36
C ARG A 72 -11.52 -3.05 6.45
N VAL A 73 -11.37 -3.94 5.48
CA VAL A 73 -10.54 -3.66 4.31
C VAL A 73 -11.43 -3.07 3.21
N GLN A 74 -10.97 -1.97 2.61
CA GLN A 74 -11.64 -1.29 1.52
C GLN A 74 -10.66 -0.97 0.41
N PHE A 75 -11.09 -1.16 -0.84
CA PHE A 75 -10.29 -0.86 -2.03
C PHE A 75 -10.77 0.44 -2.67
N TYR A 76 -9.81 1.27 -3.10
CA TYR A 76 -10.07 2.51 -3.83
C TYR A 76 -9.17 2.61 -5.05
N GLY A 77 -9.70 3.12 -6.17
CA GLY A 77 -8.88 3.54 -7.30
C GLY A 77 -8.25 4.92 -7.08
N ARG A 78 -7.74 5.58 -8.13
CA ARG A 78 -7.09 6.91 -8.06
C ARG A 78 -7.85 7.96 -7.26
N THR A 79 -9.19 7.95 -7.32
CA THR A 79 -10.06 8.77 -6.48
C THR A 79 -11.05 7.87 -5.73
N ASN A 80 -11.68 8.37 -4.68
CA ASN A 80 -12.64 7.57 -3.89
C ASN A 80 -13.93 7.25 -4.66
N LYS A 81 -14.18 7.92 -5.79
CA LYS A 81 -15.33 7.68 -6.68
C LYS A 81 -14.96 6.80 -7.88
N ALA A 82 -13.69 6.49 -8.08
CA ALA A 82 -13.22 5.72 -9.21
C ALA A 82 -13.83 4.31 -9.15
N GLN A 83 -14.45 3.90 -10.25
CA GLN A 83 -14.98 2.54 -10.39
C GLN A 83 -13.82 1.58 -10.62
N MET A 84 -13.91 0.39 -10.01
CA MET A 84 -12.91 -0.65 -10.09
C MET A 84 -13.52 -1.87 -10.80
N PRO A 85 -12.87 -2.40 -11.86
CA PRO A 85 -13.32 -3.64 -12.50
C PRO A 85 -13.40 -4.81 -11.52
N ASP A 86 -14.39 -5.67 -11.70
CA ASP A 86 -14.70 -6.77 -10.75
C ASP A 86 -13.53 -7.73 -10.56
N PHE A 87 -12.85 -8.13 -11.64
CA PHE A 87 -11.69 -9.03 -11.55
C PHE A 87 -10.54 -8.46 -10.70
N ILE A 88 -10.38 -7.13 -10.65
CA ILE A 88 -9.40 -6.48 -9.77
C ILE A 88 -9.90 -6.53 -8.32
N GLN A 89 -11.19 -6.27 -8.09
CA GLN A 89 -11.79 -6.37 -6.76
C GLN A 89 -11.69 -7.79 -6.20
N GLU A 90 -11.95 -8.81 -7.02
CA GLU A 90 -11.83 -10.22 -6.65
C GLU A 90 -10.39 -10.58 -6.28
N TYR A 91 -9.43 -10.20 -7.11
CA TYR A 91 -8.01 -10.42 -6.83
C TYR A 91 -7.57 -9.74 -5.52
N LEU A 92 -7.92 -8.46 -5.33
CA LEU A 92 -7.58 -7.73 -4.12
C LEU A 92 -8.29 -8.32 -2.89
N GLY A 93 -9.55 -8.72 -3.03
CA GLY A 93 -10.33 -9.35 -1.96
C GLY A 93 -9.80 -10.72 -1.54
N ALA A 94 -9.22 -11.48 -2.48
CA ALA A 94 -8.53 -12.74 -2.18
C ALA A 94 -7.16 -12.49 -1.51
N THR A 95 -6.45 -11.43 -1.92
CA THR A 95 -5.09 -11.11 -1.48
C THR A 95 -5.05 -10.43 -0.10
N PHE A 96 -5.94 -9.48 0.15
CA PHE A 96 -5.93 -8.63 1.33
C PHE A 96 -7.15 -8.91 2.19
N LYS A 97 -7.04 -9.88 3.11
CA LYS A 97 -8.10 -10.16 4.08
C LYS A 97 -7.91 -9.32 5.33
N VAL A 98 -9.01 -8.98 5.99
CA VAL A 98 -8.95 -8.15 7.21
C VAL A 98 -8.08 -8.78 8.30
N GLY A 99 -8.16 -10.10 8.52
CA GLY A 99 -7.36 -10.78 9.55
C GLY A 99 -5.85 -10.64 9.33
N ASP A 100 -5.41 -10.78 8.08
CA ASP A 100 -4.00 -10.69 7.70
C ASP A 100 -3.50 -9.24 7.78
N MET A 101 -4.32 -8.29 7.33
CA MET A 101 -4.03 -6.86 7.42
C MET A 101 -3.90 -6.38 8.87
N GLN A 102 -4.70 -6.90 9.79
CA GLN A 102 -4.62 -6.54 11.22
C GLN A 102 -3.30 -6.98 11.87
N TRP A 103 -2.61 -7.97 11.31
CA TRP A 103 -1.27 -8.37 11.78
C TRP A 103 -0.17 -7.37 11.44
N LEU A 104 -0.46 -6.33 10.64
CA LEU A 104 0.47 -5.23 10.38
C LEU A 104 0.54 -4.22 11.53
N TRP A 105 -0.43 -4.22 12.44
CA TRP A 105 -0.42 -3.33 13.60
C TRP A 105 0.77 -3.62 14.52
N GLN A 106 1.51 -2.56 14.83
CA GLN A 106 2.66 -2.63 15.71
C GLN A 106 2.25 -2.42 17.16
N GLY A 107 3.01 -3.03 18.07
CA GLY A 107 2.87 -2.82 19.50
C GLY A 107 3.55 -1.53 19.97
N ARG A 108 3.27 -1.14 21.20
CA ARG A 108 3.98 -0.04 21.86
C ARG A 108 5.49 -0.33 21.89
N ARG A 109 6.31 0.64 21.45
CA ARG A 109 7.77 0.55 21.56
C ARG A 109 8.18 0.30 23.01
N GLY A 110 9.09 -0.64 23.22
CA GLY A 110 9.56 -1.02 24.56
C GLY A 110 8.58 -1.88 25.38
N CYS A 111 7.49 -2.39 24.77
CA CYS A 111 6.64 -3.38 25.42
C CYS A 111 7.47 -4.61 25.81
N VAL A 112 7.42 -5.02 27.08
CA VAL A 112 8.16 -6.18 27.61
C VAL A 112 7.76 -7.51 26.95
N ASN A 113 6.55 -7.57 26.38
CA ASN A 113 6.01 -8.80 25.81
C ASN A 113 6.33 -8.96 24.31
N CYS A 114 6.22 -7.87 23.53
CA CYS A 114 6.37 -7.94 22.06
C CYS A 114 7.53 -7.11 21.50
N VAL A 115 8.19 -6.29 22.32
CA VAL A 115 9.31 -5.41 21.90
C VAL A 115 8.93 -4.50 20.72
N GLY A 116 7.64 -4.15 20.61
CA GLY A 116 7.09 -3.32 19.52
C GLY A 116 6.53 -4.10 18.33
N ALA A 117 6.77 -5.41 18.22
CA ALA A 117 6.28 -6.22 17.09
C ALA A 117 4.75 -6.38 17.05
N GLY A 118 4.06 -6.10 18.16
CA GLY A 118 2.60 -6.26 18.26
C GLY A 118 2.13 -7.72 18.35
N LYS A 119 3.05 -8.68 18.35
CA LYS A 119 2.78 -10.11 18.42
C LYS A 119 3.60 -10.74 19.54
N VAL A 120 3.06 -11.78 20.18
CA VAL A 120 3.73 -12.55 21.23
C VAL A 120 3.64 -14.02 20.84
N LEU A 121 4.77 -14.73 20.92
CA LEU A 121 4.82 -16.18 20.75
C LEU A 121 4.55 -16.84 22.10
N MET A 122 3.43 -17.56 22.20
CA MET A 122 3.13 -18.50 23.28
C MET A 122 3.11 -19.91 22.67
N ASP A 123 2.03 -20.68 22.86
CA ASP A 123 1.79 -21.93 22.11
C ASP A 123 1.34 -21.65 20.66
N THR A 124 0.75 -20.49 20.44
CA THR A 124 0.43 -19.92 19.12
C THR A 124 0.81 -18.43 19.09
N VAL A 125 0.87 -17.85 17.90
CA VAL A 125 1.11 -16.40 17.75
C VAL A 125 -0.18 -15.66 18.07
N VAL A 126 -0.14 -14.80 19.08
CA VAL A 126 -1.27 -13.97 19.50
C VAL A 126 -0.95 -12.49 19.40
N ARG A 127 -1.97 -11.66 19.20
CA ARG A 127 -1.82 -10.20 19.21
C ARG A 127 -1.50 -9.72 20.63
N CYS A 128 -0.48 -8.88 20.76
CA CYS A 128 -0.08 -8.32 22.04
C CYS A 128 -1.16 -7.35 22.55
N HIS A 129 -1.46 -7.39 23.85
CA HIS A 129 -2.44 -6.48 24.47
C HIS A 129 -2.05 -4.98 24.36
N CYS A 130 -0.79 -4.68 24.05
CA CYS A 130 -0.33 -3.29 23.89
C CYS A 130 -0.59 -2.72 22.49
N VAL A 131 -1.13 -3.52 21.57
CA VAL A 131 -1.51 -3.05 20.24
C VAL A 131 -2.72 -2.14 20.39
N GLU A 132 -2.57 -0.91 19.93
CA GLU A 132 -3.64 0.06 19.77
C GLU A 132 -3.93 0.15 18.25
N PRO A 133 -5.06 -0.40 17.76
CA PRO A 133 -5.38 -0.40 16.33
C PRO A 133 -5.43 1.00 15.70
N TYR A 134 -4.95 1.12 14.46
CA TYR A 134 -4.97 2.36 13.69
C TYR A 134 -5.20 2.11 12.19
N PRO A 135 -5.71 3.10 11.43
CA PRO A 135 -5.86 2.96 9.99
C PRO A 135 -4.52 2.75 9.28
N ILE A 136 -4.50 1.86 8.30
CA ILE A 136 -3.34 1.61 7.41
C ILE A 136 -3.82 1.74 5.97
N THR A 137 -3.08 2.47 5.14
CA THR A 137 -3.31 2.50 3.69
C THR A 137 -2.06 2.02 2.97
N LEU A 138 -2.22 0.95 2.19
CA LEU A 138 -1.21 0.45 1.26
C LEU A 138 -1.47 1.09 -0.11
N TYR A 139 -0.47 1.77 -0.65
CA TYR A 139 -0.50 2.36 -1.98
C TYR A 139 0.30 1.50 -2.94
N GLY A 140 -0.37 1.03 -3.98
CA GLY A 140 0.28 0.21 -4.98
C GLY A 140 -0.32 0.35 -6.36
N GLU A 141 0.29 -0.36 -7.29
CA GLU A 141 -0.12 -0.43 -8.67
C GLU A 141 -0.64 -1.85 -8.94
N VAL A 142 -1.89 -1.99 -9.37
CA VAL A 142 -2.35 -3.25 -9.96
C VAL A 142 -1.96 -3.25 -11.43
N TYR A 143 -1.33 -4.32 -11.89
CA TYR A 143 -0.86 -4.48 -13.26
C TYR A 143 -1.05 -5.93 -13.72
N GLY A 144 -0.99 -6.15 -15.03
CA GLY A 144 -1.15 -7.48 -15.62
C GLY A 144 -2.13 -7.48 -16.79
N ALA A 145 -2.65 -8.66 -17.13
CA ALA A 145 -3.51 -8.83 -18.30
C ALA A 145 -4.77 -7.96 -18.22
N GLY A 146 -5.11 -7.32 -19.33
CA GLY A 146 -6.26 -6.42 -19.40
C GLY A 146 -6.06 -5.06 -18.71
N ILE A 147 -4.86 -4.76 -18.20
CA ILE A 147 -4.55 -3.49 -17.52
C ILE A 147 -3.43 -2.74 -18.26
N GLN A 148 -3.82 -1.73 -19.05
CA GLN A 148 -2.92 -0.79 -19.75
C GLN A 148 -1.72 -1.48 -20.44
N GLY A 149 -0.52 -0.90 -20.42
CA GLY A 149 0.71 -1.54 -20.91
C GLY A 149 1.25 -2.64 -19.98
N GLY A 150 0.62 -2.84 -18.81
CA GLY A 150 1.02 -3.77 -17.76
C GLY A 150 0.87 -5.25 -18.12
N GLY A 151 0.20 -5.58 -19.22
CA GLY A 151 0.02 -6.96 -19.68
C GLY A 151 1.32 -7.72 -19.93
N ASN A 152 2.39 -7.02 -20.32
CA ASN A 152 3.69 -7.64 -20.63
C ASN A 152 4.42 -8.18 -19.39
N TYR A 153 4.08 -7.71 -18.19
CA TYR A 153 4.71 -8.19 -16.96
C TYR A 153 4.18 -9.56 -16.51
N ARG A 154 3.01 -9.98 -17.00
CA ARG A 154 2.33 -11.21 -16.56
C ARG A 154 2.03 -12.13 -17.74
N ARG A 155 2.99 -12.99 -18.07
CA ARG A 155 2.87 -13.98 -19.17
C ARG A 155 1.81 -15.04 -18.92
N ASP A 156 1.42 -15.23 -17.65
CA ASP A 156 0.37 -16.15 -17.22
C ASP A 156 -1.05 -15.61 -17.41
N GLY A 157 -1.19 -14.37 -17.90
CA GLY A 157 -2.50 -13.74 -18.09
C GLY A 157 -3.15 -13.27 -16.78
N GLY A 158 -2.43 -13.28 -15.66
CA GLY A 158 -2.94 -12.85 -14.35
C GLY A 158 -2.77 -11.35 -14.09
N VAL A 159 -3.26 -10.93 -12.91
CA VAL A 159 -2.98 -9.63 -12.31
C VAL A 159 -2.11 -9.77 -11.07
N SER A 160 -1.40 -8.71 -10.72
CA SER A 160 -0.61 -8.62 -9.50
C SER A 160 -0.66 -7.19 -8.93
N PHE A 161 -0.38 -7.05 -7.64
CA PHE A 161 -0.30 -5.77 -6.94
C PHE A 161 1.14 -5.47 -6.50
N ARG A 162 1.70 -4.36 -6.97
CA ARG A 162 3.01 -3.87 -6.53
C ARG A 162 2.84 -2.77 -5.49
N LEU A 163 3.16 -3.08 -4.24
CA LEU A 163 3.24 -2.10 -3.15
C LEU A 163 4.42 -1.14 -3.39
N PHE A 164 4.20 0.16 -3.21
CA PHE A 164 5.28 1.16 -3.26
C PHE A 164 5.31 2.13 -2.09
N ASP A 165 4.19 2.38 -1.40
CA ASP A 165 4.14 3.25 -0.23
C ASP A 165 3.11 2.77 0.79
N VAL A 166 3.34 3.09 2.07
CA VAL A 166 2.41 2.78 3.16
C VAL A 166 2.24 4.01 4.05
N LEU A 167 0.98 4.37 4.32
CA LEU A 167 0.59 5.42 5.25
C LEU A 167 -0.09 4.80 6.47
N VAL A 168 0.39 5.11 7.67
CA VAL A 168 -0.21 4.66 8.93
C VAL A 168 -0.77 5.84 9.73
N ALA A 169 -1.86 5.58 10.44
CA ALA A 169 -2.60 6.58 11.23
C ALA A 169 -2.90 7.87 10.44
N GLU A 170 -3.07 7.72 9.11
CA GLU A 170 -3.36 8.79 8.14
C GLU A 170 -2.30 9.91 8.08
N LYS A 171 -1.14 9.73 8.74
CA LYS A 171 -0.18 10.82 8.99
C LYS A 171 1.27 10.44 8.73
N HIS A 172 1.63 9.18 8.88
CA HIS A 172 3.03 8.76 8.88
C HIS A 172 3.32 7.83 7.69
N TRP A 173 4.17 8.28 6.78
CA TRP A 173 4.71 7.44 5.71
C TRP A 173 5.79 6.54 6.29
N LEU A 174 5.75 5.25 5.94
CA LEU A 174 6.78 4.29 6.37
C LEU A 174 8.07 4.45 5.55
N THR A 175 9.20 4.04 6.13
CA THR A 175 10.46 3.93 5.37
C THR A 175 10.40 2.76 4.40
N TRP A 176 11.25 2.78 3.38
CA TRP A 176 11.31 1.70 2.39
C TRP A 176 11.51 0.31 3.00
N GLU A 177 12.36 0.19 4.02
CA GLU A 177 12.62 -1.08 4.72
C GLU A 177 11.34 -1.60 5.39
N SER A 178 10.54 -0.69 5.95
CA SER A 178 9.25 -1.05 6.54
C SER A 178 8.20 -1.38 5.48
N VAL A 179 8.19 -0.67 4.34
CA VAL A 179 7.34 -1.01 3.19
C VAL A 179 7.66 -2.40 2.65
N ALA A 180 8.94 -2.76 2.52
CA ALA A 180 9.36 -4.09 2.11
C ALA A 180 8.90 -5.17 3.10
N GLY A 181 9.06 -4.94 4.41
CA GLY A 181 8.55 -5.88 5.43
C GLY A 181 7.03 -6.04 5.42
N VAL A 182 6.28 -4.96 5.13
CA VAL A 182 4.82 -5.05 4.91
C VAL A 182 4.52 -5.87 3.66
N ALA A 183 5.23 -5.65 2.56
CA ALA A 183 5.04 -6.40 1.32
C ALA A 183 5.23 -7.91 1.53
N GLU A 184 6.27 -8.31 2.28
CA GLU A 184 6.50 -9.71 2.63
C GLU A 184 5.35 -10.30 3.45
N CYS A 185 4.85 -9.56 4.45
CA CYS A 185 3.75 -10.03 5.30
C CYS A 185 2.45 -10.24 4.53
N VAL A 186 2.12 -9.35 3.58
CA VAL A 186 0.85 -9.43 2.84
C VAL A 186 0.89 -10.38 1.64
N HIS A 187 2.09 -10.78 1.17
CA HIS A 187 2.24 -11.72 0.05
C HIS A 187 2.44 -13.19 0.50
N GLN A 188 2.60 -13.45 1.80
CA GLN A 188 2.85 -14.80 2.33
C GLN A 188 1.71 -15.83 2.10
N ASP A 189 0.55 -15.40 1.60
CA ASP A 189 -0.64 -16.26 1.40
C ASP A 189 -1.03 -16.55 -0.07
N GLY A 190 -0.07 -16.52 -1.02
CA GLY A 190 -0.20 -17.28 -2.28
C GLY A 190 -0.22 -16.51 -3.62
N ALA A 191 0.29 -15.28 -3.68
CA ALA A 191 0.61 -14.64 -4.97
C ALA A 191 2.10 -14.86 -5.31
N PRO A 192 2.47 -15.29 -6.53
CA PRO A 192 3.87 -15.48 -6.88
C PRO A 192 4.64 -14.16 -6.78
N ALA A 193 5.76 -14.19 -6.07
CA ALA A 193 6.73 -13.11 -6.03
C ALA A 193 7.45 -12.99 -7.38
N GLY A 194 7.41 -11.80 -7.98
CA GLY A 194 8.17 -11.45 -9.19
C GLY A 194 7.37 -11.49 -10.48
#